data_AF-A0A1Y3A333-F1
#
_entry.id   AF-A0A1Y3A333-F1
#
_cell.length_a   1.000
_cell.length_b   1.000
_cell.length_c   1.000
_cell.angle_alpha   90.00
_cell.angle_beta   90.00
_cell.angle_gamma   90.00
#
_symmetry.space_group_name_H-M   'P 1'
#
loop_
_entity.id
_entity.type
_entity.pdbx_description
1 polymer ?
#
loop_
_entity_poly.entity_id
_entity_poly.type
_entity_poly.pdbx_seq_one_letter_code
_entity_poly.pdbx_strand_id
1 'polypeptide(L)'
;MDYWLVRAKWGGVENKKAEFINNDEWINGYDNKYLDIVNRVQVEDILLLAEESTVTHYGKCIENAQDGKHLTVDKWIILKEPISFPTQGVYTKAITKLNDDYLIVIVKLEIEATIASNDIKIKSISIENFTVFKSELLGFSEELDIVVGENGTGKSHLLKLLYALISSSNTLSLIDFNEETTIPISSCIQSCIEHDLNNIFKPDFLYNLISKNKNESYINLNLHKYSVRFVISTEGEIIVNNESIPQNFFKKGIVFIPAKEMLSFYEGFVPLYETRESSFDEIYYNLAKSLGLSVLKNIESYPVESKLLSKLEEILEGKILLERGRFYLVSTKNGHKTEIALIAEGLRKIATIAQLIANGSLTKNSLLFWDEPEANLNPKLIRKMAELLVELSRAGMQVFIATHSLFLVKELEILRTQEDKFKYFGLGFYQGDVRVSQSEDFEQLDDIIILDEELDQDDRFLAKENN
;
A
#
# COMPACT_ATOMS: atom_id res chain seq x y z
N MET A 1 4.27 -33.32 3.34
CA MET A 1 4.19 -32.00 2.73
C MET A 1 5.45 -31.79 1.91
N ASP A 2 5.33 -31.98 0.61
CA ASP A 2 6.40 -31.80 -0.36
C ASP A 2 6.27 -30.44 -1.05
N TYR A 3 7.35 -29.98 -1.67
CA TYR A 3 7.39 -28.77 -2.50
C TYR A 3 7.53 -29.16 -3.97
N TRP A 4 6.73 -28.54 -4.83
CA TRP A 4 6.67 -28.84 -6.25
C TRP A 4 6.89 -27.57 -7.06
N LEU A 5 7.94 -27.55 -7.88
CA LEU A 5 8.14 -26.50 -8.85
C LEU A 5 7.22 -26.75 -10.05
N VAL A 6 6.33 -25.80 -10.34
CA VAL A 6 5.41 -25.82 -11.49
C VAL A 6 5.65 -24.57 -12.35
N ARG A 7 5.38 -24.60 -13.66
CA ARG A 7 5.57 -23.39 -14.49
C ARG A 7 4.34 -23.00 -15.30
N ALA A 8 4.39 -21.75 -15.76
CA ALA A 8 3.29 -21.11 -16.48
C ALA A 8 3.43 -21.13 -18.01
N LYS A 9 4.64 -21.29 -18.56
CA LYS A 9 4.90 -21.23 -20.01
C LYS A 9 5.20 -22.64 -20.57
N TRP A 10 4.34 -23.17 -21.43
CA TRP A 10 4.54 -24.47 -22.08
C TRP A 10 4.08 -24.48 -23.55
N GLY A 11 4.85 -25.13 -24.41
CA GLY A 11 4.37 -25.61 -25.71
C GLY A 11 4.00 -24.56 -26.77
N GLY A 12 4.44 -23.30 -26.64
CA GLY A 12 4.12 -22.24 -27.62
C GLY A 12 2.72 -21.64 -27.48
N VAL A 13 1.97 -22.00 -26.44
CA VAL A 13 0.71 -21.35 -26.05
C VAL A 13 1.03 -20.07 -25.28
N GLU A 14 0.18 -19.04 -25.44
CA GLU A 14 0.27 -17.77 -24.70
C GLU A 14 0.36 -17.99 -23.17
N ASN A 15 0.92 -17.01 -22.47
CA ASN A 15 1.15 -17.04 -21.02
C ASN A 15 -0.15 -17.33 -20.23
N LYS A 16 -0.35 -18.58 -19.82
CA LYS A 16 -1.54 -19.02 -19.03
C LYS A 16 -1.46 -18.68 -17.55
N LYS A 17 -0.42 -17.97 -17.09
CA LYS A 17 -0.28 -17.63 -15.67
C LYS A 17 -1.50 -16.90 -15.11
N ALA A 18 -2.04 -15.93 -15.85
CA ALA A 18 -3.21 -15.19 -15.42
C ALA A 18 -4.43 -16.11 -15.22
N GLU A 19 -4.64 -17.05 -16.15
CA GLU A 19 -5.70 -18.07 -16.06
C GLU A 19 -5.50 -18.95 -14.82
N PHE A 20 -4.27 -19.41 -14.57
CA PHE A 20 -3.93 -20.24 -13.42
C PHE A 20 -4.16 -19.52 -12.08
N ILE A 21 -3.74 -18.25 -11.99
CA ILE A 21 -3.92 -17.44 -10.79
C ILE A 21 -5.40 -17.10 -10.57
N ASN A 22 -6.16 -16.83 -11.64
CA ASN A 22 -7.57 -16.45 -11.51
C ASN A 22 -8.48 -17.61 -11.14
N ASN A 23 -8.13 -18.83 -11.59
CA ASN A 23 -8.92 -20.02 -11.33
C ASN A 23 -8.40 -20.83 -10.14
N ASP A 24 -7.31 -20.40 -9.50
CA ASP A 24 -6.60 -21.14 -8.46
C ASP A 24 -6.25 -22.59 -8.87
N GLU A 25 -5.93 -22.76 -10.15
CA GLU A 25 -5.66 -24.05 -10.78
C GLU A 25 -4.31 -24.02 -11.49
N TRP A 26 -3.64 -25.17 -11.55
CA TRP A 26 -2.52 -25.42 -12.44
C TRP A 26 -2.85 -26.57 -13.39
N ILE A 27 -2.63 -26.33 -14.68
CA ILE A 27 -2.95 -27.28 -15.74
C ILE A 27 -1.67 -27.69 -16.47
N ASN A 28 -1.42 -28.99 -16.53
CA ASN A 28 -0.34 -29.55 -17.33
C ASN A 28 -0.65 -29.39 -18.83
N GLY A 29 0.02 -28.44 -19.49
CA GLY A 29 -0.17 -28.14 -20.91
C GLY A 29 0.48 -29.13 -21.89
N TYR A 30 1.11 -30.22 -21.42
CA TYR A 30 1.70 -31.22 -22.30
C TYR A 30 0.80 -32.42 -22.52
N ASP A 31 0.57 -32.77 -23.77
CA ASP A 31 -0.10 -34.01 -24.12
C ASP A 31 0.73 -35.23 -23.70
N ASN A 32 0.17 -36.03 -22.79
CA ASN A 32 0.69 -37.32 -22.33
C ASN A 32 2.12 -37.31 -21.73
N LYS A 33 2.63 -36.15 -21.29
CA LYS A 33 3.89 -36.06 -20.55
C LYS A 33 3.63 -35.63 -19.11
N TYR A 34 4.47 -36.11 -18.20
CA TYR A 34 4.45 -35.78 -16.78
C TYR A 34 3.19 -36.19 -16.01
N LEU A 35 2.24 -36.92 -16.62
CA LEU A 35 1.00 -37.39 -15.99
C LEU A 35 1.27 -38.10 -14.66
N ASP A 36 2.22 -39.05 -14.65
CA ASP A 36 2.62 -39.78 -13.45
C ASP A 36 3.26 -38.91 -12.37
N ILE A 37 3.82 -37.75 -12.74
CA ILE A 37 4.41 -36.81 -11.79
C ILE A 37 3.32 -35.95 -11.18
N VAL A 38 2.37 -35.47 -12.00
CA VAL A 38 1.21 -34.69 -11.54
C VAL A 38 0.37 -35.52 -10.57
N ASN A 39 0.12 -36.79 -10.87
CA ASN A 39 -0.63 -37.69 -9.98
C ASN A 39 0.04 -37.97 -8.63
N ARG A 40 1.35 -37.67 -8.47
CA ARG A 40 2.05 -37.83 -7.19
C ARG A 40 1.83 -36.66 -6.24
N VAL A 41 1.42 -35.50 -6.73
CA VAL A 41 1.15 -34.33 -5.88
C VAL A 41 0.01 -34.68 -4.92
N GLN A 42 0.25 -34.55 -3.62
CA GLN A 42 -0.75 -34.82 -2.60
C GLN A 42 -1.47 -33.54 -2.19
N VAL A 43 -2.66 -33.69 -1.61
CA VAL A 43 -3.33 -32.60 -0.89
C VAL A 43 -2.40 -32.13 0.24
N GLU A 44 -2.40 -30.83 0.52
CA GLU A 44 -1.49 -30.10 1.40
C GLU A 44 -0.07 -29.88 0.87
N ASP A 45 0.35 -30.47 -0.26
CA ASP A 45 1.66 -30.13 -0.84
C ASP A 45 1.71 -28.68 -1.34
N ILE A 46 2.90 -28.06 -1.33
CA ILE A 46 3.09 -26.69 -1.81
C ILE A 46 3.52 -26.71 -3.27
N LEU A 47 2.77 -26.03 -4.12
CA LEU A 47 3.16 -25.73 -5.50
C LEU A 47 3.83 -24.36 -5.55
N LEU A 48 4.93 -24.28 -6.28
CA LEU A 48 5.76 -23.08 -6.46
C LEU A 48 5.73 -22.70 -7.93
N LEU A 49 5.01 -21.63 -8.26
CA LEU A 49 4.87 -21.17 -9.64
C LEU A 49 6.11 -20.39 -10.08
N ALA A 50 6.85 -21.01 -10.98
CA ALA A 50 8.08 -20.46 -11.51
C ALA A 50 7.92 -19.92 -12.94
N GLU A 51 8.44 -18.71 -13.16
CA GLU A 51 8.71 -18.15 -14.48
C GLU A 51 10.22 -18.22 -14.71
N GLU A 52 10.66 -18.86 -15.81
CA GLU A 52 12.08 -18.91 -16.18
C GLU A 52 13.00 -19.42 -15.05
N SER A 53 13.68 -18.55 -14.32
CA SER A 53 14.57 -18.93 -13.21
C SER A 53 14.08 -18.45 -11.85
N THR A 54 12.82 -17.99 -11.75
CA THR A 54 12.31 -17.33 -10.55
C THR A 54 10.99 -17.93 -10.10
N VAL A 55 10.90 -18.31 -8.83
CA VAL A 55 9.63 -18.60 -8.18
C VAL A 55 8.98 -17.29 -7.81
N THR A 56 7.73 -17.11 -8.20
CA THR A 56 7.00 -15.85 -7.98
C THR A 56 5.77 -16.02 -7.11
N HIS A 57 5.16 -17.20 -7.12
CA HIS A 57 3.97 -17.51 -6.34
C HIS A 57 4.11 -18.86 -5.67
N TYR A 58 3.33 -19.07 -4.62
CA TYR A 58 3.07 -20.39 -4.07
C TYR A 58 1.56 -20.60 -3.89
N GLY A 59 1.14 -21.85 -3.84
CA GLY A 59 -0.22 -22.23 -3.50
C GLY A 59 -0.21 -23.61 -2.86
N LYS A 60 -1.11 -23.84 -1.90
CA LYS A 60 -1.23 -25.14 -1.24
C LYS A 60 -2.24 -25.98 -2.00
N CYS A 61 -1.85 -27.18 -2.43
CA CYS A 61 -2.71 -28.11 -3.13
C CYS A 61 -3.93 -28.47 -2.27
N ILE A 62 -5.14 -28.20 -2.76
CA ILE A 62 -6.40 -28.59 -2.12
C ILE A 62 -7.08 -29.75 -2.85
N GLU A 63 -6.82 -29.91 -4.15
CA GLU A 63 -7.40 -30.96 -4.97
C GLU A 63 -6.43 -31.41 -6.07
N ASN A 64 -6.41 -32.72 -6.34
CA ASN A 64 -5.73 -33.31 -7.49
C ASN A 64 -6.72 -34.28 -8.15
N ALA A 65 -7.15 -33.96 -9.37
CA ALA A 65 -8.15 -34.72 -10.11
C ALA A 65 -7.72 -36.16 -10.47
N GLN A 66 -6.45 -36.51 -10.23
CA GLN A 66 -5.84 -37.81 -10.55
C GLN A 66 -5.89 -38.16 -12.05
N ASP A 67 -6.11 -37.16 -12.91
CA ASP A 67 -6.12 -37.30 -14.37
C ASP A 67 -4.76 -36.99 -15.02
N GLY A 68 -3.74 -36.70 -14.18
CA GLY A 68 -2.39 -36.33 -14.59
C GLY A 68 -2.28 -34.91 -15.16
N LYS A 69 -3.35 -34.11 -15.08
CA LYS A 69 -3.44 -32.80 -15.73
C LYS A 69 -3.79 -31.65 -14.80
N HIS A 70 -4.78 -31.82 -13.92
CA HIS A 70 -5.34 -30.72 -13.15
C HIS A 70 -4.96 -30.80 -11.67
N LEU A 71 -4.43 -29.69 -11.15
CA LEU A 71 -4.19 -29.45 -9.73
C LEU A 71 -4.90 -28.17 -9.32
N THR A 72 -5.59 -28.19 -8.19
CA THR A 72 -6.24 -26.99 -7.61
C THR A 72 -5.49 -26.62 -6.34
N VAL A 73 -5.19 -25.33 -6.19
CA VAL A 73 -4.61 -24.76 -4.97
C VAL A 73 -5.65 -23.97 -4.19
N ASP A 74 -5.36 -23.70 -2.93
CA ASP A 74 -6.19 -22.85 -2.08
C ASP A 74 -6.26 -21.42 -2.63
N LYS A 75 -5.11 -20.84 -2.93
CA LYS A 75 -4.94 -19.58 -3.60
C LYS A 75 -3.51 -19.42 -4.10
N TRP A 76 -3.33 -18.88 -5.29
CA TRP A 76 -1.99 -18.42 -5.68
C TRP A 76 -1.62 -17.13 -4.95
N ILE A 77 -0.67 -17.24 -4.01
CA ILE A 77 -0.14 -16.13 -3.23
C ILE A 77 1.21 -15.71 -3.81
N ILE A 78 1.34 -14.42 -4.09
CA ILE A 78 2.59 -13.80 -4.58
C ILE A 78 3.61 -13.82 -3.44
N LEU A 79 4.81 -14.32 -3.71
CA LEU A 79 5.94 -14.21 -2.78
C LEU A 79 6.37 -12.74 -2.66
N LYS A 80 6.68 -12.30 -1.45
CA LYS A 80 7.13 -10.93 -1.17
C LYS A 80 8.39 -10.58 -1.97
N GLU A 81 9.35 -11.49 -2.06
CA GLU A 81 10.52 -11.38 -2.94
C GLU A 81 10.61 -12.63 -3.84
N PRO A 82 10.82 -12.48 -5.17
CA PRO A 82 10.99 -13.62 -6.06
C PRO A 82 12.25 -14.43 -5.74
N ILE A 83 12.14 -15.76 -5.71
CA ILE A 83 13.27 -16.64 -5.40
C ILE A 83 13.93 -17.10 -6.69
N SER A 84 15.17 -16.72 -6.90
CA SER A 84 15.96 -17.19 -8.05
C SER A 84 16.53 -18.59 -7.80
N PHE A 85 16.51 -19.45 -8.82
CA PHE A 85 17.05 -20.81 -8.76
C PHE A 85 17.71 -21.22 -10.10
N PRO A 86 18.55 -22.28 -10.11
CA PRO A 86 19.27 -22.71 -11.31
C PRO A 86 18.33 -23.16 -12.45
N THR A 87 18.64 -22.76 -13.70
CA THR A 87 17.80 -23.05 -14.89
C THR A 87 18.14 -24.33 -15.63
N GLN A 88 19.12 -25.12 -15.19
CA GLN A 88 19.58 -26.31 -15.91
C GLN A 88 19.09 -27.62 -15.28
N GLY A 89 18.89 -28.64 -16.10
CA GLY A 89 18.55 -30.00 -15.66
C GLY A 89 17.07 -30.17 -15.26
N VAL A 90 16.82 -30.80 -14.11
CA VAL A 90 15.48 -31.22 -13.65
C VAL A 90 14.52 -30.03 -13.43
N TYR A 91 15.07 -28.84 -13.20
CA TYR A 91 14.31 -27.60 -12.98
C TYR A 91 13.65 -27.01 -14.24
N THR A 92 13.87 -27.63 -15.42
CA THR A 92 13.22 -27.22 -16.69
C THR A 92 11.92 -27.96 -16.99
N LYS A 93 11.57 -29.00 -16.22
CA LYS A 93 10.38 -29.83 -16.47
C LYS A 93 9.08 -29.09 -16.11
N ALA A 94 7.98 -29.56 -16.71
CA ALA A 94 6.59 -29.13 -16.45
C ALA A 94 6.29 -28.93 -14.96
N ILE A 95 6.61 -29.99 -14.23
CA ILE A 95 6.44 -30.12 -12.80
C ILE A 95 7.59 -30.97 -12.28
N THR A 96 8.17 -30.55 -11.15
CA THR A 96 9.29 -31.25 -10.50
C THR A 96 9.13 -31.20 -8.99
N LYS A 97 9.21 -32.35 -8.34
CA LYS A 97 9.38 -32.40 -6.88
C LYS A 97 10.74 -31.80 -6.51
N LEU A 98 10.72 -30.79 -5.65
CA LEU A 98 11.90 -30.13 -5.14
C LEU A 98 12.55 -31.02 -4.08
N ASN A 99 13.82 -31.41 -4.30
CA ASN A 99 14.61 -32.22 -3.39
C ASN A 99 15.89 -31.50 -2.93
N ASP A 100 16.02 -30.21 -3.26
CA ASP A 100 17.15 -29.36 -2.87
C ASP A 100 16.82 -28.74 -1.51
N ASP A 101 17.42 -29.29 -0.45
CA ASP A 101 17.15 -28.88 0.93
C ASP A 101 17.42 -27.38 1.15
N TYR A 102 18.43 -26.82 0.49
CA TYR A 102 18.77 -25.40 0.62
C TYR A 102 17.67 -24.53 -0.01
N LEU A 103 17.23 -24.87 -1.23
CA LEU A 103 16.15 -24.13 -1.88
C LEU A 103 14.82 -24.28 -1.14
N ILE A 104 14.53 -25.44 -0.55
CA ILE A 104 13.34 -25.65 0.30
C ILE A 104 13.36 -24.74 1.53
N VAL A 105 14.52 -24.60 2.20
CA VAL A 105 14.65 -23.71 3.36
C VAL A 105 14.38 -22.26 2.98
N ILE A 106 14.98 -21.79 1.87
CA ILE A 106 14.75 -20.42 1.37
C ILE A 106 13.26 -20.20 1.07
N VAL A 107 12.62 -21.15 0.37
CA VAL A 107 11.20 -21.07 0.03
C VAL A 107 10.32 -21.00 1.28
N LYS A 108 10.61 -21.82 2.30
CA LYS A 108 9.86 -21.79 3.56
C LYS A 108 9.93 -20.44 4.25
N LEU A 109 11.15 -19.91 4.42
CA LEU A 109 11.37 -18.62 5.05
C LEU A 109 10.66 -17.50 4.28
N GLU A 110 10.69 -17.54 2.95
CA GLU A 110 10.03 -16.53 2.13
C GLU A 110 8.49 -16.64 2.18
N ILE A 111 7.93 -17.85 2.22
CA ILE A 111 6.49 -18.07 2.42
C ILE A 111 6.06 -17.53 3.78
N GLU A 112 6.79 -17.85 4.85
CA GLU A 112 6.51 -17.35 6.20
C GLU A 112 6.58 -15.81 6.25
N ALA A 113 7.61 -15.21 5.66
CA ALA A 113 7.76 -13.76 5.56
C ALA A 113 6.63 -13.12 4.72
N THR A 114 6.20 -13.78 3.65
CA THR A 114 5.09 -13.36 2.79
C THR A 114 3.77 -13.35 3.56
N ILE A 115 3.46 -14.43 4.27
CA ILE A 115 2.23 -14.54 5.08
C ILE A 115 2.23 -13.45 6.17
N ALA A 116 3.34 -13.31 6.89
CA ALA A 116 3.44 -12.33 7.97
C ALA A 116 3.35 -10.89 7.48
N SER A 117 3.96 -10.56 6.34
CA SER A 117 3.88 -9.24 5.69
C SER A 117 2.46 -8.91 5.21
N ASN A 118 1.79 -9.88 4.58
CA ASN A 118 0.43 -9.69 4.06
C ASN A 118 -0.57 -9.42 5.20
N ASP A 119 -0.36 -10.03 6.37
CA ASP A 119 -1.25 -9.91 7.54
C ASP A 119 -0.99 -8.65 8.40
N ILE A 120 0.03 -7.83 8.09
CA ILE A 120 0.14 -6.51 8.70
C ILE A 120 -0.98 -5.61 8.18
N LYS A 121 -1.87 -5.21 9.09
CA LYS A 121 -2.89 -4.17 8.91
C LYS A 121 -2.84 -3.23 10.12
N ILE A 122 -3.10 -1.96 9.89
CA ILE A 122 -3.24 -0.98 10.96
C ILE A 122 -4.62 -1.17 11.59
N LYS A 123 -4.69 -1.50 12.87
CA LYS A 123 -5.95 -1.77 13.58
C LYS A 123 -6.43 -0.58 14.38
N SER A 124 -5.52 0.09 15.07
CA SER A 124 -5.86 1.29 15.81
C SER A 124 -4.62 2.12 16.12
N ILE A 125 -4.83 3.39 16.46
CA ILE A 125 -3.82 4.24 17.05
C ILE A 125 -4.41 4.99 18.25
N SER A 126 -3.66 5.01 19.35
CA SER A 126 -3.91 5.93 20.48
C SER A 126 -2.90 7.06 20.39
N ILE A 127 -3.39 8.29 20.44
CA ILE A 127 -2.59 9.51 20.32
C ILE A 127 -2.94 10.43 21.49
N GLU A 128 -1.95 10.85 22.28
CA GLU A 128 -2.14 11.89 23.29
C GLU A 128 -1.10 13.00 23.11
N ASN A 129 -1.58 14.25 23.13
CA ASN A 129 -0.78 15.47 23.03
C ASN A 129 0.18 15.50 21.82
N PHE A 130 -0.23 14.98 20.66
CA PHE A 130 0.57 15.01 19.43
C PHE A 130 0.01 16.06 18.46
N THR A 131 0.78 17.10 18.19
CA THR A 131 0.43 18.22 17.31
C THR A 131 -0.89 18.86 17.74
N VAL A 132 -1.98 18.65 17.00
CA VAL A 132 -3.32 19.15 17.31
C VAL A 132 -4.18 18.15 18.09
N PHE A 133 -3.77 16.88 18.19
CA PHE A 133 -4.55 15.83 18.86
C PHE A 133 -4.31 15.83 20.37
N LYS A 134 -5.40 15.88 21.14
CA LYS A 134 -5.34 15.90 22.62
C LYS A 134 -5.28 14.51 23.23
N SER A 135 -6.28 13.70 22.95
CA SER A 135 -6.38 12.32 23.43
C SER A 135 -7.41 11.59 22.58
N GLU A 136 -6.92 10.83 21.61
CA GLU A 136 -7.75 10.18 20.60
C GLU A 136 -7.42 8.69 20.54
N LEU A 137 -8.47 7.86 20.43
CA LEU A 137 -8.36 6.44 20.15
C LEU A 137 -9.11 6.14 18.85
N LEU A 138 -8.37 5.95 17.78
CA LEU A 138 -8.90 5.72 16.44
C LEU A 138 -8.77 4.24 16.11
N GLY A 139 -9.88 3.56 15.81
CA GLY A 139 -9.85 2.20 15.28
C GLY A 139 -10.05 2.24 13.78
N PHE A 140 -9.30 1.49 12.99
CA PHE A 140 -9.32 1.56 11.53
C PHE A 140 -9.98 0.34 10.89
N SER A 141 -10.47 0.52 9.68
CA SER A 141 -10.94 -0.56 8.82
C SER A 141 -9.76 -1.35 8.22
N GLU A 142 -10.02 -2.54 7.69
CA GLU A 142 -9.05 -3.30 6.91
C GLU A 142 -9.00 -2.89 5.43
N GLU A 143 -9.98 -2.08 5.00
CA GLU A 143 -10.21 -1.67 3.61
C GLU A 143 -10.03 -0.16 3.44
N LEU A 144 -11.06 0.68 3.62
CA LEU A 144 -11.00 2.11 3.33
C LEU A 144 -11.32 2.96 4.57
N ASP A 145 -10.37 3.80 4.95
CA ASP A 145 -10.42 4.75 6.06
C ASP A 145 -10.43 6.18 5.51
N ILE A 146 -11.47 6.95 5.83
CA ILE A 146 -11.80 8.24 5.21
C ILE A 146 -11.76 9.32 6.28
N VAL A 147 -10.72 10.15 6.25
CA VAL A 147 -10.49 11.24 7.19
C VAL A 147 -10.99 12.54 6.57
N VAL A 148 -12.08 13.07 7.10
CA VAL A 148 -12.79 14.27 6.61
C VAL A 148 -12.64 15.40 7.62
N GLY A 149 -12.48 16.63 7.14
CA GLY A 149 -12.43 17.79 8.02
C GLY A 149 -11.83 19.03 7.35
N GLU A 150 -11.86 20.15 8.06
CA GLU A 150 -11.30 21.43 7.60
C GLU A 150 -9.76 21.43 7.57
N ASN A 151 -9.19 22.46 6.96
CA ASN A 151 -7.74 22.64 6.96
C ASN A 151 -7.21 22.95 8.37
N GLY A 152 -6.09 22.34 8.74
CA GLY A 152 -5.48 22.52 10.05
C GLY A 152 -6.04 21.62 11.16
N THR A 153 -7.06 20.80 10.90
CA THR A 153 -7.62 19.86 11.91
C THR A 153 -6.77 18.62 12.14
N GLY A 154 -5.67 18.43 11.39
CA GLY A 154 -4.70 17.34 11.63
C GLY A 154 -4.82 16.14 10.69
N LYS A 155 -5.64 16.19 9.63
CA LYS A 155 -5.80 15.08 8.66
C LYS A 155 -4.46 14.57 8.10
N SER A 156 -3.67 15.47 7.51
CA SER A 156 -2.35 15.14 6.97
C SER A 156 -1.38 14.68 8.06
N HIS A 157 -1.48 15.22 9.28
CA HIS A 157 -0.63 14.79 10.40
C HIS A 157 -0.93 13.36 10.83
N LEU A 158 -2.21 12.95 10.86
CA LEU A 158 -2.59 11.57 11.14
C LEU A 158 -2.01 10.61 10.10
N LEU A 159 -2.22 10.90 8.80
CA LEU A 159 -1.67 10.07 7.72
C LEU A 159 -0.13 10.01 7.78
N LYS A 160 0.54 11.15 8.01
CA LYS A 160 2.00 11.22 8.15
C LYS A 160 2.51 10.40 9.33
N LEU A 161 1.83 10.45 10.47
CA LEU A 161 2.21 9.69 11.66
C LEU A 161 2.09 8.19 11.39
N LEU A 162 0.96 7.73 10.83
CA LEU A 162 0.78 6.33 10.46
C LEU A 162 1.87 5.88 9.48
N TYR A 163 2.13 6.66 8.43
CA TYR A 163 3.15 6.36 7.45
C TYR A 163 4.56 6.29 8.05
N ALA A 164 4.94 7.25 8.89
CA ALA A 164 6.24 7.26 9.57
C ALA A 164 6.46 5.99 10.39
N LEU A 165 5.46 5.55 11.15
CA LEU A 165 5.60 4.35 11.99
C LEU A 165 5.69 3.06 11.19
N ILE A 166 4.98 2.94 10.05
CA ILE A 166 5.17 1.77 9.18
C ILE A 166 6.51 1.85 8.44
N SER A 167 6.96 3.04 8.04
CA SER A 167 8.30 3.24 7.47
C SER A 167 9.38 2.78 8.45
N SER A 168 9.26 3.14 9.73
CA SER A 168 10.20 2.75 10.77
C SER A 168 10.21 1.24 10.96
N SER A 169 9.02 0.62 10.99
CA SER A 169 8.88 -0.84 11.01
C SER A 169 9.55 -1.51 9.81
N ASN A 170 9.40 -0.95 8.61
CA ASN A 170 10.03 -1.49 7.41
C ASN A 170 11.54 -1.46 7.52
N THR A 171 12.12 -0.37 8.01
CA THR A 171 13.57 -0.25 8.26
C THR A 171 14.03 -1.27 9.31
N LEU A 172 13.30 -1.40 10.41
CA LEU A 172 13.60 -2.36 11.48
C LEU A 172 13.52 -3.82 11.02
N SER A 173 12.65 -4.13 10.05
CA SER A 173 12.51 -5.48 9.50
C SER A 173 13.73 -5.97 8.68
N LEU A 174 14.67 -5.06 8.39
CA LEU A 174 15.93 -5.38 7.71
C LEU A 174 17.06 -5.71 8.70
N ILE A 175 16.85 -5.49 10.00
CA ILE A 175 17.82 -5.72 11.05
C ILE A 175 17.61 -7.13 11.60
N ASP A 176 18.66 -7.96 11.61
CA ASP A 176 18.62 -9.26 12.29
C ASP A 176 18.94 -9.08 13.78
N PHE A 177 17.91 -9.25 14.61
CA PHE A 177 18.03 -9.13 16.06
C PHE A 177 18.53 -10.40 16.75
N ASN A 178 18.78 -11.49 16.00
CA ASN A 178 19.27 -12.76 16.55
C ASN A 178 20.80 -12.88 16.59
N GLU A 179 21.52 -12.00 15.89
CA GLU A 179 22.97 -11.88 16.07
C GLU A 179 23.28 -11.18 17.40
N GLU A 180 24.46 -11.42 17.99
CA GLU A 180 24.98 -10.68 19.15
C GLU A 180 25.19 -9.19 18.79
N THR A 181 24.08 -8.48 18.60
CA THR A 181 24.05 -7.06 18.31
C THR A 181 24.45 -6.32 19.60
N THR A 182 25.50 -5.51 19.51
CA THR A 182 25.98 -4.68 20.62
C THR A 182 25.01 -3.56 20.99
N ILE A 183 23.99 -3.31 20.17
CA ILE A 183 23.02 -2.23 20.32
C ILE A 183 21.67 -2.82 20.75
N PRO A 184 21.08 -2.36 21.87
CA PRO A 184 19.75 -2.80 22.29
C PRO A 184 18.66 -2.53 21.24
N ILE A 185 17.74 -3.48 21.06
CA ILE A 185 16.61 -3.36 20.12
C ILE A 185 15.81 -2.07 20.37
N SER A 186 15.62 -1.69 21.64
CA SER A 186 14.94 -0.44 22.03
C SER A 186 15.60 0.80 21.42
N SER A 187 16.94 0.85 21.38
CA SER A 187 17.71 1.96 20.81
C SER A 187 17.62 2.00 19.28
N CYS A 188 17.54 0.83 18.63
CA CYS A 188 17.27 0.76 17.19
C CYS A 188 15.87 1.30 16.88
N ILE A 189 14.84 0.88 17.63
CA ILE A 189 13.46 1.35 17.45
C ILE A 189 13.39 2.86 17.66
N GLN A 190 14.00 3.36 18.74
CA GLN A 190 14.09 4.79 19.02
C GLN A 190 14.69 5.54 17.83
N SER A 191 15.86 5.11 17.35
CA SER A 191 16.58 5.78 16.26
C SER A 191 15.77 5.80 14.95
N CYS A 192 15.07 4.70 14.63
CA CYS A 192 14.22 4.64 13.43
C CYS A 192 13.01 5.58 13.53
N ILE A 193 12.32 5.60 14.68
CA ILE A 193 11.18 6.50 14.89
C ILE A 193 11.63 7.97 14.89
N GLU A 194 12.74 8.29 15.54
CA GLU A 194 13.33 9.64 15.54
C GLU A 194 13.66 10.10 14.12
N HIS A 195 14.31 9.24 13.33
CA HIS A 195 14.64 9.53 11.94
C HIS A 195 13.40 9.86 11.11
N ASP A 196 12.41 8.97 11.11
CA ASP A 196 11.23 9.11 10.25
C ASP A 196 10.35 10.28 10.68
N LEU A 197 10.16 10.50 11.99
CA LEU A 197 9.42 11.67 12.47
C LEU A 197 10.12 12.98 12.08
N ASN A 198 11.44 13.08 12.23
CA ASN A 198 12.19 14.27 11.84
C ASN A 198 12.10 14.52 10.34
N ASN A 199 12.25 13.51 9.51
CA ASN A 199 12.31 13.70 8.06
C ASN A 199 10.94 13.85 7.39
N ILE A 200 9.87 13.30 7.98
CA ILE A 200 8.50 13.38 7.45
C ILE A 200 7.76 14.64 7.94
N PHE A 201 7.93 15.00 9.22
CA PHE A 201 7.30 16.21 9.77
C PHE A 201 8.18 17.45 9.65
N LYS A 202 9.51 17.27 9.60
CA LYS A 202 10.50 18.36 9.55
C LYS A 202 10.34 19.42 10.65
N PRO A 203 10.14 19.02 11.92
CA PRO A 203 10.17 19.99 13.00
C PRO A 203 11.62 20.46 13.23
N ASP A 204 11.83 21.68 13.72
CA ASP A 204 13.16 22.12 14.18
C ASP A 204 13.67 21.24 15.33
N PHE A 205 12.75 20.77 16.19
CA PHE A 205 13.00 19.85 17.29
C PHE A 205 11.79 18.94 17.48
N LEU A 206 12.00 17.66 17.82
CA LEU A 206 10.90 16.70 18.00
C LEU A 206 9.87 17.12 19.04
N TYR A 207 10.25 17.85 20.10
CA TYR A 207 9.29 18.36 21.08
C TYR A 207 8.29 19.36 20.48
N ASN A 208 8.54 19.94 19.30
CA ASN A 208 7.57 20.77 18.58
C ASN A 208 6.37 19.96 18.06
N LEU A 209 6.48 18.63 18.03
CA LEU A 209 5.37 17.73 17.75
C LEU A 209 4.50 17.47 18.98
N ILE A 210 4.90 17.94 20.17
CA ILE A 210 4.08 17.87 21.38
C ILE A 210 3.07 19.03 21.35
N SER A 211 1.81 18.75 21.68
CA SER A 211 0.77 19.76 21.77
C SER A 211 1.16 20.88 22.75
N LYS A 212 0.75 22.11 22.43
CA LYS A 212 1.07 23.29 23.24
C LYS A 212 0.71 23.09 24.72
N ASN A 213 1.60 23.52 25.61
CA ASN A 213 1.45 23.44 27.07
C ASN A 213 1.36 22.01 27.62
N LYS A 214 1.94 21.03 26.93
CA LYS A 214 2.07 19.65 27.38
C LYS A 214 3.56 19.30 27.50
N ASN A 215 3.84 18.32 28.35
CA ASN A 215 5.22 17.91 28.61
C ASN A 215 5.62 16.68 27.78
N GLU A 216 4.65 15.86 27.39
CA GLU A 216 4.90 14.60 26.72
C GLU A 216 3.78 14.30 25.72
N SER A 217 4.15 13.64 24.62
CA SER A 217 3.23 13.07 23.64
C SER A 217 3.32 11.55 23.70
N TYR A 218 2.17 10.87 23.79
CA TYR A 218 2.10 9.41 23.87
C TYR A 218 1.49 8.85 22.60
N ILE A 219 2.14 7.85 22.00
CA ILE A 219 1.68 7.21 20.78
C ILE A 219 1.72 5.70 20.95
N ASN A 220 0.61 5.04 20.61
CA ASN A 220 0.48 3.59 20.58
C ASN A 220 -0.20 3.16 19.28
N LEU A 221 0.58 2.63 18.34
CA LEU A 221 0.08 2.06 17.10
C LEU A 221 -0.12 0.56 17.27
N ASN A 222 -1.34 0.08 17.07
CA ASN A 222 -1.65 -1.35 17.03
C ASN A 222 -1.67 -1.85 15.58
N LEU A 223 -0.68 -2.65 15.24
CA LEU A 223 -0.70 -3.49 14.05
C LEU A 223 -1.23 -4.85 14.46
N HIS A 224 -2.06 -5.49 13.64
CA HIS A 224 -2.69 -6.79 13.95
C HIS A 224 -1.74 -7.83 14.59
N LYS A 225 -0.44 -7.80 14.27
CA LYS A 225 0.61 -8.67 14.82
C LYS A 225 1.34 -8.14 16.06
N TYR A 226 1.49 -6.84 16.22
CA TYR A 226 2.26 -6.22 17.30
C TYR A 226 1.93 -4.74 17.46
N SER A 227 2.33 -4.15 18.58
CA SER A 227 2.14 -2.72 18.81
C SER A 227 3.46 -1.98 18.91
N VAL A 228 3.49 -0.74 18.44
CA VAL A 228 4.62 0.19 18.58
C VAL A 228 4.20 1.29 19.54
N ARG A 229 4.89 1.39 20.67
CA ARG A 229 4.59 2.33 21.75
C ARG A 229 5.80 3.19 22.09
N PHE A 230 5.62 4.50 22.09
CA PHE A 230 6.67 5.45 22.45
C PHE A 230 6.11 6.76 23.02
N VAL A 231 7.01 7.49 23.67
CA VAL A 231 6.76 8.83 24.23
C VAL A 231 7.74 9.81 23.58
N ILE A 232 7.26 11.00 23.22
CA ILE A 232 8.12 12.14 22.87
C ILE A 232 8.24 13.01 24.12
N SER A 233 9.46 13.22 24.62
CA SER A 233 9.71 14.04 25.80
C SER A 233 9.96 15.52 25.46
N THR A 234 9.94 16.40 26.46
CA THR A 234 10.29 17.82 26.31
C THR A 234 11.73 18.07 25.86
N GLU A 235 12.63 17.12 26.07
CA GLU A 235 14.01 17.14 25.60
C GLU A 235 14.11 16.82 24.10
N GLY A 236 13.01 16.36 23.48
CA GLY A 236 12.98 15.93 22.09
C GLY A 236 13.49 14.50 21.89
N GLU A 237 13.51 13.68 22.94
CA GLU A 237 13.93 12.27 22.87
C GLU A 237 12.71 11.36 22.66
N ILE A 238 12.90 10.27 21.92
CA ILE A 238 11.90 9.20 21.79
C ILE A 238 12.18 8.10 22.80
N ILE A 239 11.24 7.89 23.72
CA ILE A 239 11.35 6.87 24.77
C ILE A 239 10.45 5.70 24.39
N VAL A 240 11.06 4.55 24.08
CA VAL A 240 10.35 3.31 23.74
C VAL A 240 10.11 2.47 24.99
N ASN A 241 8.89 1.93 25.16
CA ASN A 241 8.59 1.06 26.30
C ASN A 241 9.14 -0.36 26.07
N ASN A 242 10.14 -0.75 26.88
CA ASN A 242 10.82 -2.05 26.81
C ASN A 242 9.90 -3.27 27.00
N GLU A 243 8.78 -3.14 27.71
CA GLU A 243 7.83 -4.24 27.92
C GLU A 243 7.01 -4.58 26.67
N SER A 244 7.12 -3.76 25.63
CA SER A 244 6.25 -3.79 24.45
C SER A 244 6.97 -3.98 23.13
N ILE A 245 8.25 -4.31 23.16
CA ILE A 245 9.08 -4.48 21.97
C ILE A 245 8.67 -5.78 21.26
N PRO A 246 8.27 -5.71 19.97
CA PRO A 246 7.98 -6.91 19.21
C PRO A 246 9.25 -7.72 18.98
N GLN A 247 9.11 -9.05 18.95
CA GLN A 247 10.22 -9.95 18.64
C GLN A 247 10.67 -9.87 17.17
N ASN A 248 9.73 -9.54 16.27
CA ASN A 248 9.99 -9.45 14.84
C ASN A 248 9.22 -8.25 14.25
N PHE A 249 9.88 -7.54 13.34
CA PHE A 249 9.25 -6.54 12.48
C PHE A 249 9.09 -7.12 11.08
N PHE A 250 8.02 -6.76 10.38
CA PHE A 250 7.80 -7.23 9.01
C PHE A 250 7.66 -6.06 8.06
N LYS A 251 8.39 -6.13 6.94
CA LYS A 251 8.28 -5.20 5.82
C LYS A 251 6.87 -5.26 5.25
N LYS A 252 6.26 -4.11 5.02
CA LYS A 252 4.96 -3.92 4.37
C LYS A 252 5.13 -3.00 3.16
N GLY A 253 4.49 -3.34 2.04
CA GLY A 253 4.39 -2.40 0.91
C GLY A 253 3.60 -1.17 1.35
N ILE A 254 4.24 0.01 1.32
CA ILE A 254 3.59 1.27 1.71
C ILE A 254 3.83 2.34 0.66
N VAL A 255 2.81 3.14 0.38
CA VAL A 255 2.88 4.29 -0.51
C VAL A 255 2.17 5.45 0.16
N PHE A 256 2.80 6.63 0.15
CA PHE A 256 2.15 7.89 0.50
C PHE A 256 2.11 8.80 -0.73
N ILE A 257 0.93 9.27 -1.09
CA ILE A 257 0.72 10.25 -2.15
C ILE A 257 0.32 11.58 -1.50
N PRO A 258 1.19 12.61 -1.54
CA PRO A 258 0.87 13.93 -1.00
C PRO A 258 -0.12 14.68 -1.90
N ALA A 259 -0.73 15.72 -1.35
CA ALA A 259 -1.72 16.55 -2.05
C ALA A 259 -1.20 17.13 -3.39
N LYS A 260 0.08 17.49 -3.42
CA LYS A 260 0.77 17.99 -4.63
C LYS A 260 1.37 16.84 -5.43
N GLU A 261 1.03 16.75 -6.70
CA GLU A 261 1.54 15.69 -7.58
C GLU A 261 3.05 15.79 -7.81
N MET A 262 3.72 14.64 -7.94
CA MET A 262 5.19 14.58 -8.04
C MET A 262 5.71 14.54 -9.49
N LEU A 263 4.96 13.90 -10.41
CA LEU A 263 5.45 13.53 -11.74
C LEU A 263 6.02 14.70 -12.54
N SER A 264 5.46 15.90 -12.39
CA SER A 264 5.89 17.08 -13.17
C SER A 264 7.25 17.67 -12.78
N PHE A 265 7.69 17.44 -11.55
CA PHE A 265 8.99 17.90 -11.04
C PHE A 265 9.89 16.73 -10.64
N TYR A 266 9.61 15.52 -11.15
CA TYR A 266 10.41 14.33 -10.90
C TYR A 266 11.87 14.44 -11.38
N GLU A 267 12.09 15.15 -12.48
CA GLU A 267 13.40 15.24 -13.12
C GLU A 267 14.47 15.76 -12.15
N GLY A 268 15.48 14.93 -11.88
CA GLY A 268 16.59 15.27 -10.98
C GLY A 268 16.22 15.31 -9.49
N PHE A 269 14.97 15.02 -9.09
CA PHE A 269 14.52 15.14 -7.70
C PHE A 269 15.32 14.25 -6.74
N VAL A 270 15.41 12.95 -7.02
CA VAL A 270 16.09 11.96 -6.17
C VAL A 270 17.55 12.33 -5.88
N PRO A 271 18.43 12.55 -6.89
CA PRO A 271 19.82 12.90 -6.62
C PRO A 271 19.97 14.27 -5.96
N LEU A 272 19.07 15.24 -6.23
CA LEU A 272 19.09 16.53 -5.54
C LEU A 272 18.75 16.37 -4.06
N TYR A 273 17.74 15.57 -3.72
CA TYR A 273 17.36 15.28 -2.34
C TYR A 273 18.49 14.56 -1.58
N GLU A 274 19.16 13.60 -2.20
CA GLU A 274 20.25 12.81 -1.57
C GLU A 274 21.54 13.62 -1.35
N THR A 275 21.80 14.65 -2.17
CA THR A 275 23.09 15.37 -2.17
C THR A 275 23.04 16.78 -1.60
N ARG A 276 21.84 17.31 -1.33
CA ARG A 276 21.63 18.69 -0.87
C ARG A 276 20.64 18.73 0.28
N GLU A 277 20.72 19.77 1.09
CA GLU A 277 19.61 20.12 1.99
C GLU A 277 18.36 20.42 1.15
N SER A 278 17.30 19.67 1.42
CA SER A 278 16.02 19.77 0.71
C SER A 278 14.98 20.38 1.64
N SER A 279 14.11 21.25 1.10
CA SER A 279 12.92 21.72 1.83
C SER A 279 11.78 20.72 1.80
N PHE A 280 11.78 19.75 0.89
CA PHE A 280 10.77 18.68 0.85
C PHE A 280 10.90 17.74 2.04
N ASP A 281 9.77 17.17 2.47
CA ASP A 281 9.74 16.05 3.40
C ASP A 281 10.05 14.72 2.69
N GLU A 282 10.39 13.72 3.50
CA GLU A 282 10.84 12.41 3.00
C GLU A 282 9.75 11.63 2.27
N ILE A 283 8.48 12.00 2.43
CA ILE A 283 7.37 11.43 1.67
C ILE A 283 7.56 11.66 0.17
N TYR A 284 7.95 12.86 -0.26
CA TYR A 284 8.21 13.13 -1.68
C TYR A 284 9.39 12.32 -2.21
N TYR A 285 10.44 12.16 -1.38
CA TYR A 285 11.60 11.35 -1.73
C TYR A 285 11.26 9.87 -1.87
N ASN A 286 10.52 9.30 -0.91
CA ASN A 286 10.08 7.92 -0.97
C ASN A 286 9.15 7.67 -2.17
N LEU A 287 8.19 8.56 -2.42
CA LEU A 287 7.32 8.48 -3.59
C LEU A 287 8.13 8.56 -4.89
N ALA A 288 9.11 9.48 -4.99
CA ALA A 288 9.97 9.60 -6.16
C ALA A 288 10.75 8.30 -6.42
N LYS A 289 11.32 7.68 -5.38
CA LYS A 289 12.02 6.40 -5.52
C LYS A 289 11.10 5.30 -6.03
N SER A 290 9.88 5.20 -5.50
CA SER A 290 8.88 4.24 -5.97
C SER A 290 8.49 4.50 -7.44
N LEU A 291 8.27 5.75 -7.83
CA LEU A 291 7.91 6.11 -9.20
C LEU A 291 9.03 5.81 -10.21
N GLY A 292 10.29 5.96 -9.78
CA GLY A 292 11.48 5.73 -10.60
C GLY A 292 11.78 4.28 -10.94
N LEU A 293 11.09 3.31 -10.32
CA LEU A 293 11.26 1.90 -10.63
C LEU A 293 10.79 1.57 -12.05
N SER A 294 11.49 0.63 -12.70
CA SER A 294 11.12 0.13 -14.02
C SER A 294 9.81 -0.65 -13.95
N VAL A 295 8.96 -0.47 -14.96
CA VAL A 295 7.70 -1.22 -15.07
C VAL A 295 7.95 -2.72 -15.15
N LEU A 296 7.04 -3.50 -14.57
CA LEU A 296 7.09 -4.96 -14.61
C LEU A 296 6.85 -5.46 -16.04
N LYS A 297 7.76 -6.30 -16.54
CA LYS A 297 7.62 -6.91 -17.87
C LYS A 297 6.45 -7.91 -17.96
N ASN A 298 6.01 -8.42 -16.82
CA ASN A 298 5.01 -9.47 -16.68
C ASN A 298 3.82 -9.00 -15.83
N ILE A 299 3.39 -7.74 -15.96
CA ILE A 299 2.24 -7.22 -15.18
C ILE A 299 0.96 -8.05 -15.38
N GLU A 300 0.78 -8.66 -16.56
CA GLU A 300 -0.32 -9.58 -16.90
C GLU A 300 -0.38 -10.81 -15.97
N SER A 301 0.77 -11.18 -15.40
CA SER A 301 0.88 -12.24 -14.42
C SER A 301 0.32 -11.87 -13.04
N TYR A 302 -0.17 -10.64 -12.87
CA TYR A 302 -0.76 -10.10 -11.64
C TYR A 302 -2.17 -9.58 -11.98
N PRO A 303 -3.20 -10.42 -11.94
CA PRO A 303 -4.49 -10.12 -12.57
C PRO A 303 -5.24 -8.96 -11.92
N VAL A 304 -5.12 -8.79 -10.60
CA VAL A 304 -5.74 -7.69 -9.86
C VAL A 304 -5.10 -6.36 -10.29
N GLU A 305 -3.78 -6.28 -10.23
CA GLU A 305 -2.98 -5.12 -10.63
C GLU A 305 -3.14 -4.82 -12.13
N SER A 306 -3.14 -5.83 -12.99
CA SER A 306 -3.33 -5.70 -14.43
C SER A 306 -4.71 -5.12 -14.78
N LYS A 307 -5.77 -5.60 -14.12
CA LYS A 307 -7.12 -5.07 -14.28
C LYS A 307 -7.20 -3.61 -13.84
N LEU A 308 -6.67 -3.27 -12.67
CA LEU A 308 -6.64 -1.88 -12.16
C LEU A 308 -5.86 -0.97 -13.12
N LEU A 309 -4.68 -1.40 -13.57
CA LEU A 309 -3.84 -0.66 -14.51
C LEU A 309 -4.58 -0.39 -15.83
N SER A 310 -5.27 -1.40 -16.38
CA SER A 310 -6.00 -1.24 -17.64
C SER A 310 -7.08 -0.14 -17.58
N LYS A 311 -7.79 -0.02 -16.45
CA LYS A 311 -8.78 1.03 -16.22
C LYS A 311 -8.15 2.41 -16.11
N LEU A 312 -7.00 2.50 -15.43
CA LEU A 312 -6.25 3.75 -15.31
C LEU A 312 -5.72 4.20 -16.68
N GLU A 313 -5.17 3.28 -17.48
CA GLU A 313 -4.71 3.56 -18.84
C GLU A 313 -5.87 3.98 -19.77
N GLU A 314 -7.09 3.48 -19.54
CA GLU A 314 -8.30 3.94 -20.23
C GLU A 314 -8.67 5.38 -19.85
N ILE A 315 -8.67 5.72 -18.56
CA ILE A 315 -8.93 7.09 -18.07
C ILE A 315 -7.89 8.08 -18.62
N LEU A 316 -6.63 7.65 -18.68
CA LEU A 316 -5.51 8.45 -19.19
C LEU A 316 -5.48 8.52 -20.72
N GLU A 317 -6.24 7.66 -21.41
CA GLU A 317 -6.13 7.42 -22.86
C GLU A 317 -4.68 7.14 -23.33
N GLY A 318 -3.89 6.48 -22.48
CA GLY A 318 -2.45 6.39 -22.66
C GLY A 318 -1.72 5.63 -21.56
N LYS A 319 -0.42 5.38 -21.79
CA LYS A 319 0.49 4.73 -20.85
C LYS A 319 1.56 5.69 -20.37
N ILE A 320 2.02 5.50 -19.14
CA ILE A 320 3.11 6.30 -18.58
C ILE A 320 4.45 5.71 -19.01
N LEU A 321 5.34 6.59 -19.47
CA LEU A 321 6.69 6.25 -19.86
C LEU A 321 7.68 7.14 -19.12
N LEU A 322 8.60 6.54 -18.39
CA LEU A 322 9.78 7.21 -17.85
C LEU A 322 10.94 7.08 -18.85
N GLU A 323 11.39 8.19 -19.42
CA GLU A 323 12.54 8.21 -20.33
C GLU A 323 13.48 9.38 -19.99
N ARG A 324 14.77 9.09 -19.83
CA ARG A 324 15.82 10.09 -19.54
C ARG A 324 15.46 11.00 -18.35
N GLY A 325 14.91 10.40 -17.28
CA GLY A 325 14.55 11.13 -16.06
C GLY A 325 13.27 11.97 -16.15
N ARG A 326 12.50 11.88 -17.24
CA ARG A 326 11.22 12.60 -17.39
C ARG A 326 10.08 11.64 -17.67
N PHE A 327 8.93 11.93 -17.09
CA PHE A 327 7.69 11.20 -17.37
C PHE A 327 6.97 11.78 -18.59
N TYR A 328 6.33 10.89 -19.34
CA TYR A 328 5.52 11.21 -20.51
C TYR A 328 4.26 10.36 -20.50
N LEU A 329 3.19 10.90 -21.09
CA LEU A 329 2.01 10.15 -21.48
C LEU A 329 2.13 9.76 -22.95
N VAL A 330 2.08 8.46 -23.24
CA VAL A 330 2.06 7.91 -24.59
C VAL A 330 0.63 7.49 -24.93
N SER A 331 -0.02 8.22 -25.84
CA SER A 331 -1.42 7.96 -26.17
C SER A 331 -1.61 6.60 -26.84
N THR A 332 -2.61 5.84 -26.39
CA THR A 332 -2.98 4.55 -27.00
C THR A 332 -3.65 4.71 -28.38
N LYS A 333 -4.17 5.90 -28.71
CA LYS A 333 -4.89 6.16 -29.96
C LYS A 333 -3.96 6.37 -31.17
N ASN A 334 -2.86 7.08 -30.97
CA ASN A 334 -1.97 7.50 -32.07
C ASN A 334 -0.47 7.35 -31.74
N GLY A 335 -0.10 6.86 -30.55
CA GLY A 335 1.28 6.75 -30.10
C GLY A 335 1.96 8.09 -29.82
N HIS A 336 1.23 9.21 -29.85
CA HIS A 336 1.80 10.53 -29.57
C HIS A 336 2.30 10.60 -28.14
N LYS A 337 3.54 11.05 -28.00
CA LYS A 337 4.24 11.18 -26.73
C LYS A 337 4.19 12.62 -26.27
N THR A 338 3.60 12.85 -25.10
CA THR A 338 3.42 14.18 -24.50
C THR A 338 4.17 14.24 -23.17
N GLU A 339 4.96 15.29 -22.94
CA GLU A 339 5.58 15.55 -21.64
C GLU A 339 4.52 15.61 -20.54
N ILE A 340 4.75 14.93 -19.41
CA ILE A 340 3.76 14.88 -18.34
C ILE A 340 3.41 16.28 -17.79
N ALA A 341 4.36 17.22 -17.85
CA ALA A 341 4.18 18.60 -17.38
C ALA A 341 3.14 19.39 -18.21
N LEU A 342 2.82 18.93 -19.43
CA LEU A 342 1.78 19.53 -20.28
C LEU A 342 0.39 18.91 -20.04
N ILE A 343 0.30 17.86 -19.22
CA ILE A 343 -0.93 17.16 -18.89
C ILE A 343 -1.58 17.82 -17.66
N ALA A 344 -2.92 17.90 -17.65
CA ALA A 344 -3.68 18.45 -16.53
C ALA A 344 -3.33 17.75 -15.20
N GLU A 345 -3.24 18.51 -14.12
CA GLU A 345 -2.86 18.01 -12.79
C GLU A 345 -3.68 16.81 -12.32
N GLY A 346 -4.98 16.87 -12.54
CA GLY A 346 -5.84 15.75 -12.20
C GLY A 346 -5.46 14.43 -12.86
N LEU A 347 -5.10 14.47 -14.14
CA LEU A 347 -4.63 13.28 -14.85
C LEU A 347 -3.23 12.86 -14.38
N ARG A 348 -2.38 13.79 -13.90
CA ARG A 348 -1.08 13.46 -13.30
C ARG A 348 -1.23 12.66 -12.00
N LYS A 349 -2.29 12.91 -11.21
CA LYS A 349 -2.62 12.09 -10.03
C LYS A 349 -3.01 10.65 -10.42
N ILE A 350 -3.87 10.49 -11.44
CA ILE A 350 -4.22 9.18 -11.99
C ILE A 350 -2.99 8.45 -12.54
N ALA A 351 -2.13 9.18 -13.27
CA ALA A 351 -0.87 8.68 -13.80
C ALA A 351 0.10 8.19 -12.70
N THR A 352 0.08 8.84 -11.53
CA THR A 352 0.90 8.44 -10.38
C THR A 352 0.54 7.03 -9.93
N ILE A 353 -0.75 6.74 -9.72
CA ILE A 353 -1.19 5.37 -9.37
C ILE A 353 -0.89 4.39 -10.51
N ALA A 354 -1.16 4.77 -11.76
CA ALA A 354 -0.88 3.90 -12.91
C ALA A 354 0.58 3.46 -12.95
N GLN A 355 1.52 4.40 -12.74
CA GLN A 355 2.95 4.11 -12.70
C GLN A 355 3.32 3.19 -11.52
N LEU A 356 2.78 3.46 -10.32
CA LEU A 356 3.06 2.66 -9.13
C LEU A 356 2.54 1.23 -9.22
N ILE A 357 1.37 1.02 -9.85
CA ILE A 357 0.84 -0.33 -10.13
C ILE A 357 1.69 -0.99 -11.21
N ALA A 358 1.99 -0.28 -12.30
CA ALA A 358 2.75 -0.81 -13.44
C ALA A 358 4.16 -1.28 -13.05
N ASN A 359 4.79 -0.63 -12.06
CA ASN A 359 6.12 -1.00 -11.57
C ASN A 359 6.11 -1.87 -10.30
N GLY A 360 4.94 -2.26 -9.81
CA GLY A 360 4.81 -3.14 -8.64
C GLY A 360 5.08 -2.47 -7.29
N SER A 361 5.22 -1.14 -7.24
CA SER A 361 5.31 -0.42 -5.96
C SER A 361 3.99 -0.45 -5.18
N LEU A 362 2.87 -0.47 -5.89
CA LEU A 362 1.53 -0.59 -5.33
C LEU A 362 0.90 -1.91 -5.75
N THR A 363 0.67 -2.80 -4.78
CA THR A 363 0.12 -4.15 -5.00
C THR A 363 -1.08 -4.37 -4.09
N LYS A 364 -1.85 -5.43 -4.34
CA LYS A 364 -3.10 -5.73 -3.63
C LYS A 364 -3.00 -5.88 -2.09
N ASN A 365 -1.80 -5.97 -1.53
CA ASN A 365 -1.57 -6.07 -0.07
C ASN A 365 -0.89 -4.83 0.52
N SER A 366 -0.72 -3.76 -0.26
CA SER A 366 -0.08 -2.52 0.20
C SER A 366 -0.96 -1.71 1.15
N LEU A 367 -0.33 -0.86 1.96
CA LEU A 367 -0.99 0.27 2.61
C LEU A 367 -0.83 1.50 1.72
N LEU A 368 -1.93 2.18 1.43
CA LEU A 368 -1.95 3.40 0.63
C LEU A 368 -2.43 4.56 1.50
N PHE A 369 -1.62 5.59 1.63
CA PHE A 369 -2.00 6.86 2.23
C PHE A 369 -2.12 7.90 1.12
N TRP A 370 -3.26 8.57 1.01
CA TRP A 370 -3.49 9.57 -0.03
C TRP A 370 -4.08 10.84 0.56
N ASP A 371 -3.27 11.89 0.54
CA ASP A 371 -3.67 13.22 0.99
C ASP A 371 -4.29 14.00 -0.19
N GLU A 372 -5.51 14.49 -0.01
CA GLU A 372 -6.33 15.21 -1.01
C GLU A 372 -6.33 14.58 -2.41
N PRO A 373 -6.80 13.31 -2.56
CA PRO A 373 -6.88 12.65 -3.86
C PRO A 373 -7.70 13.44 -4.89
N GLU A 374 -8.70 14.20 -4.44
CA GLU A 374 -9.60 15.01 -5.25
C GLU A 374 -9.05 16.37 -5.68
N ALA A 375 -8.01 16.89 -5.02
CA ALA A 375 -7.58 18.26 -5.28
C ALA A 375 -7.16 18.43 -6.76
N ASN A 376 -7.59 19.53 -7.36
CA ASN A 376 -7.41 19.85 -8.79
C ASN A 376 -8.10 18.89 -9.79
N LEU A 377 -9.08 18.09 -9.34
CA LEU A 377 -9.98 17.31 -10.19
C LEU A 377 -11.28 18.05 -10.47
N ASN A 378 -11.86 17.83 -11.66
CA ASN A 378 -13.25 18.21 -11.94
C ASN A 378 -14.22 17.12 -11.42
N PRO A 379 -15.52 17.41 -11.27
CA PRO A 379 -16.49 16.46 -10.70
C PRO A 379 -16.53 15.09 -11.41
N LYS A 380 -16.37 15.06 -12.73
CA LYS A 380 -16.33 13.81 -13.52
C LYS A 380 -15.13 12.94 -13.12
N LEU A 381 -13.96 13.55 -12.92
CA LEU A 381 -12.76 12.85 -12.46
C LEU A 381 -12.83 12.50 -10.98
N ILE A 382 -13.49 13.29 -10.13
CA ILE A 382 -13.70 12.94 -8.72
C ILE A 382 -14.53 11.66 -8.61
N ARG A 383 -15.61 11.52 -9.41
CA ARG A 383 -16.35 10.25 -9.49
C ARG A 383 -15.44 9.07 -9.87
N LYS A 384 -14.57 9.26 -10.86
CA LYS A 384 -13.60 8.22 -11.26
C LYS A 384 -12.56 7.93 -10.19
N MET A 385 -12.17 8.93 -9.40
CA MET A 385 -11.29 8.76 -8.25
C MET A 385 -11.99 7.96 -7.14
N ALA A 386 -13.27 8.23 -6.86
CA ALA A 386 -14.06 7.46 -5.91
C ALA A 386 -14.17 5.98 -6.34
N GLU A 387 -14.51 5.73 -7.61
CA GLU A 387 -14.52 4.38 -8.19
C GLU A 387 -13.17 3.67 -7.99
N LEU A 388 -12.06 4.36 -8.28
CA LEU A 388 -10.72 3.82 -8.10
C LEU A 388 -10.41 3.49 -6.63
N LEU A 389 -10.70 4.38 -5.69
CA LEU A 389 -10.41 4.17 -4.27
C LEU A 389 -11.14 2.94 -3.72
N VAL A 390 -12.43 2.79 -4.06
CA VAL A 390 -13.22 1.60 -3.70
C VAL A 390 -12.67 0.33 -4.36
N GLU A 391 -12.22 0.41 -5.61
CA GLU A 391 -11.61 -0.75 -6.28
C GLU A 391 -10.27 -1.16 -5.68
N LEU A 392 -9.44 -0.19 -5.29
CA LEU A 392 -8.17 -0.44 -4.60
C LEU A 392 -8.41 -1.10 -3.24
N SER A 393 -9.39 -0.63 -2.47
CA SER A 393 -9.73 -1.23 -1.18
C SER A 393 -10.27 -2.66 -1.33
N ARG A 394 -11.21 -2.88 -2.26
CA ARG A 394 -11.76 -4.21 -2.59
C ARG A 394 -10.71 -5.18 -3.15
N ALA A 395 -9.64 -4.66 -3.76
CA ALA A 395 -8.52 -5.47 -4.20
C ALA A 395 -7.72 -6.07 -3.03
N GLY A 396 -7.89 -5.56 -1.80
CA GLY A 396 -7.22 -6.02 -0.59
C GLY A 396 -6.29 -4.98 0.05
N MET A 397 -6.11 -3.82 -0.59
CA MET A 397 -5.29 -2.74 -0.05
C MET A 397 -5.97 -2.12 1.17
N GLN A 398 -5.19 -1.70 2.17
CA GLN A 398 -5.71 -0.82 3.21
C GLN A 398 -5.43 0.63 2.78
N VAL A 399 -6.47 1.41 2.57
CA VAL A 399 -6.42 2.74 1.97
C VAL A 399 -6.86 3.77 3.01
N PHE A 400 -6.02 4.77 3.23
CA PHE A 400 -6.29 5.93 4.07
C PHE A 400 -6.35 7.16 3.19
N ILE A 401 -7.48 7.84 3.17
CA ILE A 401 -7.61 9.12 2.47
C ILE A 401 -7.84 10.26 3.45
N ALA A 402 -7.21 11.40 3.21
CA ALA A 402 -7.53 12.66 3.86
C ALA A 402 -8.17 13.59 2.83
N THR A 403 -9.35 14.10 3.13
CA THR A 403 -10.12 14.93 2.20
C THR A 403 -10.85 16.03 2.95
N HIS A 404 -11.13 17.13 2.26
CA HIS A 404 -12.06 18.17 2.69
C HIS A 404 -13.29 18.25 1.77
N SER A 405 -13.43 17.31 0.82
CA SER A 405 -14.47 17.33 -0.19
C SER A 405 -15.63 16.42 0.19
N LEU A 406 -16.75 17.01 0.58
CA LEU A 406 -17.98 16.25 0.78
C LEU A 406 -18.50 15.65 -0.53
N PHE A 407 -18.18 16.24 -1.69
CA PHE A 407 -18.49 15.65 -2.98
C PHE A 407 -17.80 14.29 -3.17
N LEU A 408 -16.51 14.16 -2.83
CA LEU A 408 -15.81 12.87 -2.88
C LEU A 408 -16.44 11.87 -1.90
N VAL A 409 -16.72 12.31 -0.66
CA VAL A 409 -17.31 11.45 0.37
C VAL A 409 -18.69 10.93 -0.05
N LYS A 410 -19.54 11.80 -0.62
CA LYS A 410 -20.86 11.42 -1.16
C LYS A 410 -20.73 10.40 -2.31
N GLU A 411 -19.78 10.58 -3.21
CA GLU A 411 -19.55 9.60 -4.29
C GLU A 411 -19.05 8.24 -3.76
N LEU A 412 -18.25 8.22 -2.68
CA LEU A 412 -17.85 6.99 -2.00
C LEU A 412 -19.06 6.27 -1.36
N GLU A 413 -19.93 7.01 -0.69
CA GLU A 413 -21.16 6.46 -0.09
C GLU A 413 -22.13 5.92 -1.16
N ILE A 414 -22.24 6.55 -2.33
CA ILE A 414 -23.02 6.03 -3.46
C ILE A 414 -22.47 4.68 -3.96
N LEU A 415 -21.14 4.50 -3.95
CA LEU A 415 -20.47 3.28 -4.42
C LEU A 415 -20.42 2.16 -3.38
N ARG A 416 -20.66 2.50 -2.11
CA ARG A 416 -20.58 1.60 -0.98
C ARG A 416 -21.70 0.56 -1.01
N THR A 417 -21.36 -0.65 -0.59
CA THR A 417 -22.25 -1.77 -0.37
C THR A 417 -22.17 -2.24 1.08
N GLN A 418 -23.07 -3.14 1.49
CA GLN A 418 -23.06 -3.70 2.85
C GLN A 418 -21.84 -4.58 3.16
N GLU A 419 -21.15 -5.07 2.11
CA GLU A 419 -19.94 -5.89 2.27
C GLU A 419 -18.68 -5.05 2.47
N ASP A 420 -18.71 -3.78 2.06
CA ASP A 420 -17.57 -2.89 2.15
C ASP A 420 -17.33 -2.41 3.58
N LYS A 421 -16.08 -2.54 4.03
CA LYS A 421 -15.66 -2.08 5.36
C LYS A 421 -15.12 -0.67 5.25
N PHE A 422 -16.00 0.32 5.23
CA PHE A 422 -15.58 1.72 5.26
C PHE A 422 -15.63 2.26 6.68
N LYS A 423 -14.68 3.13 6.99
CA LYS A 423 -14.68 3.85 8.25
C LYS A 423 -14.38 5.32 8.05
N TYR A 424 -15.20 6.15 8.66
CA TYR A 424 -15.15 7.60 8.58
C TYR A 424 -14.57 8.18 9.86
N PHE A 425 -13.73 9.21 9.72
CA PHE A 425 -13.17 9.99 10.80
C PHE A 425 -13.45 11.45 10.53
N GLY A 426 -14.25 12.08 11.36
CA GLY A 426 -14.50 13.50 11.32
C GLY A 426 -13.47 14.22 12.18
N LEU A 427 -12.74 15.18 11.64
CA LEU A 427 -11.85 16.08 12.38
C LEU A 427 -12.35 17.52 12.26
N GLY A 428 -12.76 18.12 13.37
CA GLY A 428 -13.33 19.48 13.41
C GLY A 428 -12.83 20.30 14.60
N PHE A 429 -13.02 21.63 14.55
CA PHE A 429 -12.71 22.51 15.67
C PHE A 429 -13.92 22.68 16.58
N TYR A 430 -13.72 22.48 17.89
CA TYR A 430 -14.71 22.80 18.90
C TYR A 430 -14.05 23.61 20.03
N GLN A 431 -14.55 24.83 20.25
CA GLN A 431 -14.01 25.76 21.26
C GLN A 431 -12.49 26.00 21.12
N GLY A 432 -11.98 25.99 19.87
CA GLY A 432 -10.56 26.22 19.56
C GLY A 432 -9.67 24.98 19.62
N ASP A 433 -10.22 23.82 19.99
CA ASP A 433 -9.51 22.55 20.03
C ASP A 433 -9.99 21.61 18.92
N VAL A 434 -9.10 20.76 18.41
CA VAL A 434 -9.51 19.69 17.50
C VAL A 434 -10.26 18.61 18.27
N ARG A 435 -11.38 18.15 17.71
CA ARG A 435 -12.11 16.95 18.13
C ARG A 435 -12.16 15.95 17.00
N VAL A 436 -12.15 14.68 17.38
CA VAL A 436 -12.29 13.57 16.44
C VAL A 436 -13.57 12.80 16.75
N SER A 437 -14.38 12.55 15.72
CA SER A 437 -15.43 11.54 15.73
C SER A 437 -15.06 10.42 14.75
N GLN A 438 -15.59 9.23 14.98
CA GLN A 438 -15.40 8.11 14.06
C GLN A 438 -16.69 7.28 13.98
N SER A 439 -17.01 6.80 12.78
CA SER A 439 -18.22 6.01 12.54
C SER A 439 -18.02 5.08 11.34
N GLU A 440 -18.75 3.96 11.33
CA GLU A 440 -18.90 3.13 10.12
C GLU A 440 -20.00 3.69 9.21
N ASP A 441 -20.86 4.56 9.70
CA ASP A 441 -21.93 5.23 8.94
C ASP A 441 -21.64 6.74 8.88
N PHE A 442 -21.50 7.28 7.67
CA PHE A 442 -21.18 8.69 7.47
C PHE A 442 -22.27 9.61 8.03
N GLU A 443 -23.55 9.21 7.98
CA GLU A 443 -24.66 10.00 8.52
C GLU A 443 -24.66 10.08 10.06
N GLN A 444 -23.93 9.18 10.72
CA GLN A 444 -23.76 9.15 12.19
C GLN A 444 -22.48 9.85 12.65
N LEU A 445 -21.72 10.44 11.74
CA LEU A 445 -20.55 11.24 12.08
C LEU A 445 -21.05 12.55 12.72
N ASP A 446 -20.62 12.84 13.96
CA ASP A 446 -21.13 14.00 14.72
C ASP A 446 -21.18 15.30 13.88
N ASP A 447 -22.37 15.93 13.82
CA ASP A 447 -22.67 17.14 13.05
C ASP A 447 -21.69 18.29 13.30
N ILE A 448 -21.08 18.34 14.49
CA ILE A 448 -20.08 19.34 14.91
C ILE A 448 -18.88 19.39 13.94
N ILE A 449 -18.72 18.37 13.11
CA ILE A 449 -17.53 18.12 12.30
C ILE A 449 -17.82 18.14 10.80
N ILE A 450 -19.08 18.20 10.38
CA ILE A 450 -19.46 18.27 8.97
C ILE A 450 -19.46 19.74 8.55
N LEU A 451 -18.30 20.22 8.07
CA LEU A 451 -18.06 21.44 7.29
C LEU A 451 -19.27 22.37 7.20
N ASP A 452 -19.47 23.16 8.27
CA ASP A 452 -20.54 24.16 8.40
C ASP A 452 -20.63 25.07 7.16
N GLU A 453 -19.52 25.27 6.44
CA GLU A 453 -19.48 26.12 5.23
C GLU A 453 -20.25 25.58 4.01
N GLU A 454 -20.31 24.26 3.77
CA GLU A 454 -21.08 23.71 2.64
C GLU A 454 -22.59 23.72 2.95
N LEU A 455 -22.97 23.39 4.18
CA LEU A 455 -24.36 23.50 4.66
C LEU A 455 -24.82 24.98 4.72
N ASP A 456 -23.97 25.89 5.22
CA ASP A 456 -24.23 27.34 5.19
C ASP A 456 -24.29 27.89 3.76
N GLN A 457 -23.56 27.29 2.81
CA GLN A 457 -23.71 27.66 1.40
C GLN A 457 -25.07 27.22 0.84
N ASP A 458 -25.49 25.98 1.09
CA ASP A 458 -26.80 25.46 0.66
C ASP A 458 -27.95 26.27 1.30
N ASP A 459 -27.84 26.59 2.60
CA ASP A 459 -28.80 27.44 3.31
C ASP A 459 -28.86 28.86 2.75
N ARG A 460 -27.71 29.47 2.46
CA ARG A 460 -27.66 30.79 1.80
C ARG A 460 -28.20 30.75 0.37
N PHE A 461 -28.02 29.64 -0.35
CA PHE A 461 -28.56 29.45 -1.69
C PHE A 461 -30.09 29.31 -1.65
N LEU A 462 -30.63 28.48 -0.75
CA LEU A 462 -32.07 28.35 -0.52
C LEU A 462 -32.69 29.65 -0.02
N ALA A 463 -32.00 30.42 0.82
CA ALA A 463 -32.45 31.74 1.27
C ALA A 463 -32.47 32.80 0.14
N LYS A 464 -31.68 32.60 -0.92
CA LYS A 464 -31.69 33.44 -2.12
C LYS A 464 -32.86 33.11 -3.05
N GLU A 465 -33.29 31.86 -3.13
CA GLU A 465 -34.48 31.48 -3.92
C GLU A 465 -35.80 31.90 -3.25
N ASN A 466 -35.78 32.14 -1.94
CA ASN A 466 -36.93 32.59 -1.15
C ASN A 466 -37.03 34.13 -0.98
N ASN A 467 -36.15 34.90 -1.62
CA ASN A 467 -36.18 36.38 -1.73
C ASN A 467 -36.28 36.81 -3.19
#